data_AF-A0A3E0P7S6-F1
#
_entry.id   AF-A0A3E0P7S6-F1
#
_cell.length_a   1.000
_cell.length_b   1.000
_cell.length_c   1.000
_cell.angle_alpha   90.00
_cell.angle_beta   90.00
_cell.angle_gamma   90.00
#
_symmetry.space_group_name_H-M   'P 1'
#
loop_
_entity.id
_entity.type
_entity.pdbx_description
1 polymer ?
#
loop_
_entity_poly.entity_id
_entity_poly.type
_entity_poly.pdbx_seq_one_letter_code
_entity_poly.pdbx_strand_id
1 'polypeptide(L)'
;MTKSLLAPLLVCLCLFATWVAAQEAQEAAADAKPSQEELEKKFAETMSGATLVGRFTISGVNDGEPLKEDRYTLGKVYKLKNGLWSFEARIQYGDHDVKLPLALTVEWAGDTPVITVTKVAFPGLGTYTARVLVYDDQYAGTWSGSDHGGQMFGKIVPAEASTEKSADN
;
A
#
# COMPACT_ATOMS: atom_id res chain seq x y z
N MET A 1 52.51 33.76 -40.37
CA MET A 1 51.04 33.64 -40.20
C MET A 1 50.75 32.32 -39.47
N THR A 2 50.72 32.32 -38.14
CA THR A 2 50.36 31.16 -37.32
C THR A 2 48.98 31.42 -36.72
N LYS A 3 47.94 30.83 -37.34
CA LYS A 3 46.57 30.90 -36.81
C LYS A 3 46.46 29.92 -35.64
N SER A 4 46.15 30.46 -34.46
CA SER A 4 45.96 29.73 -33.22
C SER A 4 44.81 28.72 -33.35
N LEU A 5 45.16 27.43 -33.33
CA LEU A 5 44.25 26.28 -33.36
C LEU A 5 43.93 25.76 -31.94
N LEU A 6 44.37 26.44 -30.88
CA LEU A 6 44.17 26.00 -29.50
C LEU A 6 42.76 26.29 -28.94
N ALA A 7 42.03 27.25 -29.51
CA ALA A 7 40.74 27.68 -28.98
C ALA A 7 39.56 26.67 -29.18
N PRO A 8 39.38 25.98 -30.33
CA PRO A 8 38.23 25.10 -30.52
C PRO A 8 38.38 23.74 -29.79
N LEU A 9 39.61 23.29 -29.53
CA LEU A 9 39.86 22.01 -28.84
C LEU A 9 39.51 22.08 -27.34
N LEU A 10 39.74 23.24 -26.72
CA LEU A 10 39.43 23.47 -25.30
C LEU A 10 37.90 23.58 -25.06
N VAL A 11 37.15 24.16 -26.02
CA VAL A 11 35.69 24.33 -25.94
C VAL A 11 34.96 22.99 -26.11
N CYS A 12 35.42 22.11 -27.00
CA CYS A 12 34.84 20.76 -27.13
C CYS A 12 35.05 19.89 -25.88
N LEU A 13 36.19 20.01 -25.19
CA LEU A 13 36.49 19.23 -23.99
C LEU A 13 35.61 19.64 -22.80
N CYS A 14 35.29 20.93 -22.65
CA CYS A 14 34.39 21.43 -21.62
C CYS A 14 32.93 20.98 -21.82
N LEU A 15 32.45 20.92 -23.07
CA LEU A 15 31.08 20.47 -23.38
C LEU A 15 30.88 18.97 -23.15
N PHE A 16 31.89 18.15 -23.43
CA PHE A 16 31.85 16.72 -23.12
C PHE A 16 31.85 16.45 -21.60
N ALA A 17 32.66 17.18 -20.82
CA ALA A 17 32.70 17.02 -19.37
C ALA A 17 31.35 17.40 -18.70
N THR A 18 30.67 18.44 -19.20
CA THR A 18 29.32 18.81 -18.71
C THR A 18 28.26 17.79 -19.10
N TRP A 19 28.41 17.11 -20.24
CA TRP A 19 27.44 16.10 -20.69
C TRP A 19 27.56 14.80 -19.87
N VAL A 20 28.78 14.37 -19.54
CA VAL A 20 29.03 13.20 -18.68
C VAL A 20 28.52 13.43 -17.25
N ALA A 21 28.81 14.60 -16.65
CA ALA A 21 28.32 14.91 -15.30
C ALA A 21 26.79 15.02 -15.23
N ALA A 22 26.14 15.54 -16.28
CA ALA A 22 24.68 15.60 -16.35
C ALA A 22 24.05 14.20 -16.51
N GLN A 23 24.69 13.30 -17.27
CA GLN A 23 24.24 11.93 -17.44
C GLN A 23 24.36 11.12 -16.14
N GLU A 24 25.46 11.27 -15.41
CA GLU A 24 25.69 10.60 -14.13
C GLU A 24 24.71 11.07 -13.03
N ALA A 25 24.38 12.37 -13.00
CA ALA A 25 23.37 12.92 -12.09
C ALA A 25 21.94 12.45 -12.43
N GLN A 26 21.63 12.28 -13.71
CA GLN A 26 20.32 11.80 -14.16
C GLN A 26 20.14 10.30 -13.94
N GLU A 27 21.21 9.52 -14.04
CA GLU A 27 21.25 8.08 -13.72
C GLU A 27 21.12 7.87 -12.20
N ALA A 28 21.80 8.68 -11.38
CA ALA A 28 21.65 8.65 -9.91
C ALA A 28 20.24 9.04 -9.44
N ALA A 29 19.54 9.91 -10.18
CA ALA A 29 18.15 10.28 -9.89
C ALA A 29 17.13 9.19 -10.30
N ALA A 30 17.47 8.36 -11.31
CA ALA A 30 16.61 7.27 -11.76
C ALA A 30 16.63 6.05 -10.81
N ASP A 31 17.70 5.88 -10.04
CA ASP A 31 17.87 4.78 -9.06
C ASP A 31 17.51 5.16 -7.60
N ALA A 32 17.00 6.37 -7.37
CA ALA A 32 16.62 6.80 -6.03
C ALA A 32 15.38 6.04 -5.53
N LYS A 33 15.57 5.21 -4.50
CA LYS A 33 14.45 4.53 -3.81
C LYS A 33 13.48 5.57 -3.24
N PRO A 34 12.15 5.31 -3.29
CA PRO A 34 11.18 6.20 -2.67
C PRO A 34 11.52 6.45 -1.20
N SER A 35 11.40 7.70 -0.78
CA SER A 35 11.49 8.06 0.63
C SER A 35 10.34 7.45 1.42
N GLN A 36 10.54 7.30 2.73
CA GLN A 36 9.50 6.79 3.62
C GLN A 36 8.22 7.65 3.57
N GLU A 37 8.35 8.96 3.42
CA GLU A 37 7.20 9.86 3.33
C GLU A 37 6.39 9.64 2.05
N GLU A 38 7.05 9.40 0.91
CA GLU A 38 6.39 9.09 -0.35
C GLU A 38 5.66 7.74 -0.29
N LEU A 39 6.28 6.74 0.33
CA LEU A 39 5.67 5.43 0.57
C LEU A 39 4.43 5.55 1.45
N GLU A 40 4.53 6.27 2.55
CA GLU A 40 3.40 6.50 3.47
C GLU A 40 2.27 7.28 2.80
N LYS A 41 2.59 8.30 2.02
CA LYS A 41 1.61 9.03 1.22
C LYS A 41 0.91 8.11 0.23
N LYS A 42 1.65 7.31 -0.54
CA LYS A 42 1.09 6.33 -1.49
C LYS A 42 0.17 5.35 -0.77
N PHE A 43 0.59 4.81 0.38
CA PHE A 43 -0.25 3.92 1.18
C PHE A 43 -1.55 4.58 1.65
N ALA A 44 -1.49 5.82 2.15
CA ALA A 44 -2.67 6.57 2.56
C ALA A 44 -3.64 6.80 1.39
N GLU A 45 -3.12 7.14 0.20
CA GLU A 45 -3.90 7.36 -1.02
C GLU A 45 -4.54 6.06 -1.54
N THR A 46 -3.77 4.97 -1.59
CA THR A 46 -4.27 3.65 -2.03
C THR A 46 -5.38 3.13 -1.12
N MET A 47 -5.27 3.34 0.19
CA MET A 47 -6.19 2.75 1.16
C MET A 47 -7.40 3.63 1.46
N SER A 48 -7.30 4.95 1.31
CA SER A 48 -8.42 5.86 1.60
C SER A 48 -9.56 5.70 0.59
N GLY A 49 -10.78 5.47 1.07
CA GLY A 49 -11.96 5.25 0.24
C GLY A 49 -12.02 3.86 -0.42
N ALA A 50 -10.94 3.09 -0.38
CA ALA A 50 -10.86 1.82 -1.06
C ALA A 50 -11.76 0.74 -0.43
N THR A 51 -12.14 -0.24 -1.22
CA THR A 51 -12.79 -1.46 -0.76
C THR A 51 -11.85 -2.65 -0.98
N LEU A 52 -11.43 -3.27 0.12
CA LEU A 52 -10.73 -4.56 0.09
C LEU A 52 -11.78 -5.65 -0.12
N VAL A 53 -11.66 -6.38 -1.22
CA VAL A 53 -12.54 -7.49 -1.60
C VAL A 53 -11.69 -8.76 -1.62
N GLY A 54 -11.95 -9.67 -0.70
CA GLY A 54 -11.12 -10.85 -0.60
C GLY A 54 -11.81 -12.07 -0.05
N ARG A 55 -10.95 -13.01 0.32
CA ARG A 55 -11.27 -14.34 0.78
C ARG A 55 -10.30 -14.78 1.83
N PHE A 56 -10.76 -15.66 2.72
CA PHE A 56 -9.93 -16.26 3.75
C PHE A 56 -10.15 -17.76 3.89
N THR A 57 -9.13 -18.43 4.43
CA THR A 57 -9.14 -19.84 4.80
C THR A 57 -9.34 -19.99 6.30
N ILE A 58 -9.76 -21.18 6.73
CA ILE A 58 -9.72 -21.61 8.12
C ILE A 58 -8.85 -22.86 8.18
N SER A 59 -7.73 -22.78 8.89
CA SER A 59 -6.81 -23.89 9.11
C SER A 59 -7.53 -25.10 9.69
N GLY A 60 -7.25 -26.28 9.15
CA GLY A 60 -7.89 -27.53 9.57
C GLY A 60 -9.25 -27.81 8.92
N VAL A 61 -9.77 -26.90 8.08
CA VAL A 61 -10.89 -27.20 7.17
C VAL A 61 -10.36 -27.92 5.93
N ASN A 62 -11.07 -28.96 5.48
CA ASN A 62 -10.65 -29.83 4.38
C ASN A 62 -10.48 -29.07 3.06
N ASP A 63 -9.53 -29.53 2.25
CA ASP A 63 -9.37 -29.11 0.86
C ASP A 63 -10.65 -29.43 0.07
N GLY A 64 -11.30 -28.40 -0.49
CA GLY A 64 -12.50 -28.54 -1.33
C GLY A 64 -13.70 -27.69 -0.91
N GLU A 65 -13.71 -27.15 0.32
CA GLU A 65 -14.71 -26.17 0.73
C GLU A 65 -14.48 -24.81 0.04
N PRO A 66 -15.55 -24.11 -0.40
CA PRO A 66 -15.41 -22.76 -0.92
C PRO A 66 -14.78 -21.83 0.14
N LEU A 67 -13.83 -21.02 -0.31
CA LEU A 67 -13.23 -19.97 0.52
C LEU A 67 -14.30 -19.02 1.05
N LYS A 68 -14.12 -18.58 2.29
CA LYS A 68 -15.02 -17.60 2.91
C LYS A 68 -14.70 -16.22 2.37
N GLU A 69 -15.72 -15.43 2.08
CA GLU A 69 -15.53 -14.07 1.58
C GLU A 69 -15.41 -13.07 2.74
N ASP A 70 -14.56 -12.07 2.55
CA ASP A 70 -14.45 -10.90 3.41
C ASP A 70 -14.49 -9.61 2.58
N ARG A 71 -14.94 -8.53 3.21
CA ARG A 71 -14.99 -7.21 2.61
C ARG A 71 -14.74 -6.14 3.66
N TYR A 72 -13.84 -5.21 3.32
CA TYR A 72 -13.54 -4.04 4.14
C TYR A 72 -13.71 -2.79 3.30
N THR A 73 -14.74 -1.99 3.57
CA THR A 73 -14.89 -0.65 2.95
C THR A 73 -14.22 0.38 3.84
N LEU A 74 -13.22 1.09 3.31
CA LEU A 74 -12.45 2.07 4.05
C LEU A 74 -12.98 3.48 3.79
N GLY A 75 -13.04 4.28 4.86
CA GLY A 75 -13.17 5.73 4.80
C GLY A 75 -11.80 6.37 4.70
N LYS A 76 -11.52 7.35 5.56
CA LYS A 76 -10.19 7.98 5.58
C LYS A 76 -9.14 7.06 6.22
N VAL A 77 -7.97 6.98 5.59
CA VAL A 77 -6.79 6.31 6.13
C VAL A 77 -5.64 7.31 6.26
N TYR A 78 -5.05 7.43 7.46
CA TYR A 78 -3.97 8.40 7.70
C TYR A 78 -3.05 8.00 8.85
N LYS A 79 -1.80 8.42 8.75
CA LYS A 79 -0.77 8.16 9.75
C LYS A 79 -1.03 8.93 11.05
N LEU A 80 -0.85 8.23 12.16
CA LEU A 80 -0.82 8.78 13.52
C LEU A 80 0.65 8.83 14.02
N LYS A 81 0.85 8.95 15.33
CA LYS A 81 2.19 8.90 15.93
C LYS A 81 2.66 7.45 16.10
N ASN A 82 3.98 7.25 16.20
CA ASN A 82 4.60 5.98 16.60
C ASN A 82 4.23 4.78 15.70
N GLY A 83 4.12 4.99 14.38
CA GLY A 83 3.81 3.92 13.43
C GLY A 83 2.36 3.43 13.44
N LEU A 84 1.49 4.04 14.25
CA LEU A 84 0.05 3.80 14.20
C LEU A 84 -0.59 4.52 13.02
N TRP A 85 -1.66 3.93 12.51
CA TRP A 85 -2.48 4.44 11.42
C TRP A 85 -3.95 4.35 11.81
N SER A 86 -4.70 5.39 11.47
CA SER A 86 -6.15 5.41 11.60
C SER A 86 -6.77 4.80 10.35
N PHE A 87 -7.72 3.90 10.54
CA PHE A 87 -8.57 3.32 9.50
C PHE A 87 -10.02 3.48 9.92
N GLU A 88 -10.79 4.27 9.18
CA GLU A 88 -12.25 4.20 9.24
C GLU A 88 -12.69 2.99 8.43
N ALA A 89 -13.28 1.96 9.05
CA ALA A 89 -13.60 0.72 8.36
C ALA A 89 -15.05 0.27 8.58
N ARG A 90 -15.69 -0.19 7.51
CA ARG A 90 -16.82 -1.10 7.55
C ARG A 90 -16.31 -2.50 7.25
N ILE A 91 -16.50 -3.42 8.18
CA ILE A 91 -16.04 -4.80 8.10
C ILE A 91 -17.23 -5.71 7.87
N GLN A 92 -17.15 -6.56 6.85
CA GLN A 92 -18.22 -7.47 6.45
C GLN A 92 -17.65 -8.87 6.18
N TYR A 93 -18.19 -9.87 6.87
CA TYR A 93 -17.90 -11.29 6.63
C TYR A 93 -18.97 -12.14 7.33
N GLY A 94 -19.40 -13.24 6.71
CA GLY A 94 -20.52 -14.03 7.24
C GLY A 94 -21.74 -13.16 7.54
N ASP A 95 -22.26 -13.24 8.76
CA ASP A 95 -23.40 -12.44 9.25
C ASP A 95 -22.97 -11.13 9.95
N HIS A 96 -21.68 -10.78 9.93
CA HIS A 96 -21.17 -9.57 10.55
C HIS A 96 -21.13 -8.39 9.57
N ASP A 97 -21.61 -7.24 10.03
CA ASP A 97 -21.50 -5.96 9.35
C ASP A 97 -21.35 -4.83 10.39
N VAL A 98 -20.13 -4.35 10.57
CA VAL A 98 -19.81 -3.38 11.63
C VAL A 98 -18.99 -2.21 11.08
N LYS A 99 -19.25 -1.01 11.58
CA LYS A 99 -18.46 0.20 11.28
C LYS A 99 -17.72 0.64 12.52
N LEU A 100 -16.40 0.76 12.44
CA LEU A 100 -15.58 1.19 13.56
C LEU A 100 -14.28 1.88 13.10
N PRO A 101 -13.80 2.88 13.86
CA PRO A 101 -12.45 3.41 13.68
C PRO A 101 -11.43 2.45 14.31
N LEU A 102 -10.35 2.17 13.58
CA LEU A 102 -9.26 1.31 14.02
C LEU A 102 -7.96 2.11 14.06
N ALA A 103 -7.22 1.97 15.15
CA ALA A 103 -5.83 2.43 15.23
C ALA A 103 -4.92 1.21 15.16
N LEU A 104 -4.30 0.94 14.01
CA LEU A 104 -3.49 -0.25 13.76
C LEU A 104 -2.04 0.14 13.45
N THR A 105 -1.09 -0.71 13.83
CA THR A 105 0.32 -0.53 13.46
C THR A 105 0.52 -0.88 11.99
N VAL A 106 1.32 -0.09 11.28
CA VAL A 106 1.83 -0.44 9.94
C VAL A 106 3.34 -0.45 9.99
N GLU A 107 3.91 -1.64 9.82
CA GLU A 107 5.35 -1.87 9.71
C GLU A 107 5.74 -1.93 8.23
N TRP A 108 7.00 -1.63 7.90
CA TRP A 108 7.46 -1.59 6.51
C TRP A 108 8.52 -2.66 6.24
N ALA A 109 8.28 -3.49 5.23
CA ALA A 109 9.25 -4.45 4.70
C ALA A 109 9.82 -3.88 3.39
N GLY A 110 10.86 -3.04 3.50
CA GLY A 110 11.32 -2.25 2.36
C GLY A 110 10.26 -1.22 1.97
N ASP A 111 9.75 -1.30 0.75
CA ASP A 111 8.68 -0.45 0.21
C ASP A 111 7.26 -0.99 0.45
N THR A 112 7.14 -2.13 1.13
CA THR A 112 5.88 -2.86 1.28
C THR A 112 5.29 -2.66 2.68
N PRO A 113 4.11 -2.02 2.82
CA PRO A 113 3.45 -1.87 4.12
C PRO A 113 2.81 -3.17 4.59
N VAL A 114 2.95 -3.44 5.89
CA VAL A 114 2.40 -4.61 6.61
C VAL A 114 1.54 -4.14 7.78
N ILE A 115 0.22 -4.26 7.63
CA ILE A 115 -0.75 -4.00 8.68
C ILE A 115 -0.59 -5.09 9.76
N THR A 116 -0.35 -4.64 10.99
CA THR A 116 0.07 -5.46 12.12
C THR A 116 -0.95 -5.36 13.23
N VAL A 117 -1.67 -6.46 13.46
CA VAL A 117 -2.65 -6.63 14.53
C VAL A 117 -2.10 -7.65 15.53
N THR A 118 -2.00 -7.30 16.81
CA THR A 118 -1.51 -8.21 17.86
C THR A 118 -2.47 -8.23 19.03
N LYS A 119 -3.27 -9.28 19.14
CA LYS A 119 -4.28 -9.46 20.20
C LYS A 119 -5.18 -8.23 20.40
N VAL A 120 -5.65 -7.64 19.30
CA VAL A 120 -6.54 -6.48 19.35
C VAL A 120 -7.98 -6.95 19.47
N ALA A 121 -8.72 -6.39 20.42
CA ALA A 121 -10.15 -6.60 20.57
C ALA A 121 -10.94 -5.64 19.66
N PHE A 122 -11.75 -6.20 18.78
CA PHE A 122 -12.65 -5.48 17.90
C PHE A 122 -14.08 -5.64 18.45
N PRO A 123 -14.70 -4.54 18.94
CA PRO A 123 -16.03 -4.59 19.53
C PRO A 123 -17.06 -5.26 18.60
N GLY A 124 -17.72 -6.31 19.10
CA GLY A 124 -18.73 -7.06 18.34
C GLY A 124 -18.20 -8.13 17.37
N LEU A 125 -16.87 -8.28 17.22
CA LEU A 125 -16.26 -9.27 16.33
C LEU A 125 -15.40 -10.30 17.07
N GLY A 126 -14.58 -9.86 18.03
CA GLY A 126 -13.68 -10.73 18.78
C GLY A 126 -12.27 -10.16 18.94
N THR A 127 -11.32 -10.99 19.35
CA THR A 127 -9.91 -10.61 19.49
C THR A 127 -9.08 -11.30 18.43
N TYR A 128 -8.27 -10.54 17.69
CA TYR A 128 -7.52 -11.05 16.55
C TYR A 128 -6.03 -10.68 16.58
N THR A 129 -5.25 -11.51 15.90
CA THR A 129 -3.87 -11.25 15.49
C THR A 129 -3.78 -11.45 13.99
N ALA A 130 -3.11 -10.56 13.28
CA ALA A 130 -2.98 -10.62 11.82
C ALA A 130 -1.70 -9.92 11.34
N ARG A 131 -1.17 -10.37 10.20
CA ARG A 131 -0.10 -9.71 9.45
C ARG A 131 -0.52 -9.68 8.00
N VAL A 132 -0.90 -8.50 7.51
CA VAL A 132 -1.44 -8.32 6.17
C VAL A 132 -0.54 -7.36 5.41
N LEU A 133 0.17 -7.87 4.42
CA LEU A 133 0.94 -7.05 3.49
C LEU A 133 0.01 -6.47 2.43
N VAL A 134 0.32 -5.26 1.99
CA VAL A 134 -0.33 -4.59 0.87
C VAL A 134 0.74 -4.32 -0.19
N TYR A 135 0.51 -4.81 -1.40
CA TYR A 135 1.42 -4.60 -2.52
C TYR A 135 0.59 -4.31 -3.78
N ASP A 136 0.85 -3.15 -4.38
CA ASP A 136 0.04 -2.57 -5.46
C ASP A 136 -1.47 -2.55 -5.14
N ASP A 137 -2.28 -3.24 -5.94
CA ASP A 137 -3.74 -3.32 -5.82
C ASP A 137 -4.20 -4.58 -5.06
N GLN A 138 -3.31 -5.22 -4.30
CA GLN A 138 -3.57 -6.50 -3.64
C GLN A 138 -3.14 -6.50 -2.18
N TYR A 139 -3.75 -7.40 -1.43
CA TYR A 139 -3.33 -7.72 -0.06
C TYR A 139 -3.29 -9.23 0.15
N ALA A 140 -2.42 -9.66 1.06
CA ALA A 140 -2.33 -11.04 1.52
C ALA A 140 -1.79 -11.11 2.94
N GLY A 141 -2.13 -12.14 3.70
CA GLY A 141 -1.68 -12.23 5.07
C GLY A 141 -2.20 -13.42 5.85
N THR A 142 -1.74 -13.51 7.09
CA THR A 142 -2.26 -14.45 8.09
C THR A 142 -3.25 -13.75 9.02
N TRP A 143 -4.18 -14.53 9.56
CA TRP A 143 -5.06 -14.09 10.63
C TRP A 143 -5.30 -15.22 11.64
N SER A 144 -5.57 -14.85 12.89
CA SER A 144 -5.99 -15.78 13.94
C SER A 144 -6.90 -15.08 14.94
N GLY A 145 -8.03 -15.72 15.26
CA GLY A 145 -8.90 -15.38 16.38
C GLY A 145 -8.61 -16.26 17.61
N SER A 146 -9.64 -16.47 18.45
CA SER A 146 -9.56 -17.28 19.67
C SER A 146 -9.21 -18.75 19.43
N ASP A 147 -9.87 -19.38 18.47
CA ASP A 147 -9.94 -20.84 18.28
C ASP A 147 -9.72 -21.26 16.83
N HIS A 148 -9.65 -20.29 15.92
CA HIS A 148 -9.48 -20.50 14.49
C HIS A 148 -8.58 -19.42 13.88
N GLY A 149 -7.98 -19.72 12.73
CA GLY A 149 -7.16 -18.79 11.97
C GLY A 149 -6.87 -19.34 10.58
N GLY A 150 -6.09 -18.64 9.78
CA GLY A 150 -5.77 -19.06 8.43
C GLY A 150 -5.03 -17.98 7.67
N GLN A 151 -5.23 -18.00 6.35
CA GLN A 151 -4.72 -17.00 5.42
C GLN A 151 -5.87 -16.15 4.90
N MET A 152 -5.59 -14.91 4.54
CA MET A 152 -6.53 -14.00 3.88
C MET A 152 -5.83 -13.30 2.73
N PHE A 153 -6.56 -13.04 1.64
CA PHE A 153 -6.03 -12.36 0.46
C PHE A 153 -7.14 -11.78 -0.39
N GLY A 154 -6.82 -10.77 -1.16
CA GLY A 154 -7.80 -10.11 -2.02
C GLY A 154 -7.24 -8.95 -2.82
N LYS A 155 -8.16 -8.19 -3.41
CA LYS A 155 -7.88 -6.98 -4.17
C LYS A 155 -8.31 -5.75 -3.42
N ILE A 156 -7.57 -4.67 -3.61
CA ILE A 156 -7.89 -3.32 -3.16
C ILE A 156 -8.52 -2.62 -4.36
N VAL A 157 -9.83 -2.41 -4.28
CA VAL A 157 -10.58 -1.71 -5.32
C VAL A 157 -10.72 -0.27 -4.87
N PRO A 158 -10.18 0.73 -5.61
CA PRO A 158 -10.42 2.13 -5.28
C PRO A 158 -11.92 2.40 -5.17
N ALA A 159 -12.33 3.37 -4.33
CA ALA A 159 -13.64 3.97 -4.53
C ALA A 159 -13.75 4.32 -6.02
N GLU A 160 -14.84 3.94 -6.69
CA GLU A 160 -14.99 4.17 -8.12
C GLU A 160 -14.53 5.60 -8.48
N ALA A 161 -14.04 5.78 -9.70
CA ALA A 161 -14.00 7.11 -10.34
C ALA A 161 -15.45 7.61 -10.54
N SER A 162 -16.19 7.77 -9.43
CA SER A 162 -17.60 8.09 -9.34
C SER A 162 -17.76 9.60 -9.41
N THR A 163 -17.41 10.14 -10.57
CA THR A 163 -18.04 11.32 -11.15
C THR A 163 -18.12 11.12 -12.66
N GLU A 164 -19.29 11.43 -13.23
CA GLU A 164 -19.65 11.49 -14.66
C GLU A 164 -20.18 10.21 -15.34
N LYS A 165 -21.36 9.74 -14.91
CA LYS A 165 -22.49 9.57 -15.85
C LYS A 165 -23.86 9.54 -15.16
N SER A 166 -24.31 10.71 -14.74
CA SER A 166 -25.74 11.04 -14.55
C SER A 166 -25.87 12.47 -15.07
N ALA A 167 -25.84 12.71 -16.38
CA ALA A 167 -26.95 12.46 -17.31
C ALA A 167 -28.27 12.97 -16.75
N ASP A 168 -28.42 14.28 -16.83
CA ASP A 168 -29.59 14.99 -17.36
C ASP A 168 -30.84 14.10 -17.52
N ASN A 169 -31.81 14.27 -16.60
CA ASN A 169 -33.24 14.24 -16.90
C ASN A 169 -34.05 14.85 -15.74
#